data_AF-A0A2M8C765-F1
#
_entry.id   AF-A0A2M8C765-F1
#
_cell.length_a   1.000
_cell.length_b   1.000
_cell.length_c   1.000
_cell.angle_alpha   90.00
_cell.angle_beta   90.00
_cell.angle_gamma   90.00
#
_symmetry.space_group_name_H-M   'P 1'
#
loop_
_entity.id
_entity.type
_entity.pdbx_description
1 polymer ?
#
loop_
_entity_poly.entity_id
_entity_poly.type
_entity_poly.pdbx_seq_one_letter_code
_entity_poly.pdbx_strand_id
1 'polypeptide(L)'
;HIQNHCFKLKVTENKIAMDYISYTEKLNYLHEMIEKGQLLSLKQVSEKFDCSERTIQRMIHILRKQGYQIIYSKTNRKYFKKI
;
A
#
# COMPACT_ATOMS: atom_id res chain seq x y z
N HIS A 1 -37.45 22.68 -2.17
CA HIS A 1 -38.03 21.34 -2.41
C HIS A 1 -36.92 20.51 -3.05
N ILE A 2 -36.33 19.58 -2.29
CA ILE A 2 -35.15 18.80 -2.68
C ILE A 2 -35.64 17.59 -3.48
N GLN A 3 -35.27 17.47 -4.75
CA GLN A 3 -35.49 16.24 -5.53
C GLN A 3 -34.18 15.47 -5.62
N ASN A 4 -34.08 14.45 -4.77
CA ASN A 4 -33.12 13.37 -4.82
C ASN A 4 -33.27 12.62 -6.15
N HIS A 5 -32.32 12.77 -7.08
CA HIS A 5 -32.16 11.82 -8.17
C HIS A 5 -30.92 10.98 -7.92
N CYS A 6 -31.14 9.88 -7.21
CA CYS A 6 -30.18 8.83 -6.92
C CYS A 6 -29.80 8.13 -8.24
N PHE A 7 -28.62 8.45 -8.77
CA PHE A 7 -28.12 7.85 -10.00
C PHE A 7 -27.49 6.49 -9.66
N LYS A 8 -28.22 5.41 -9.98
CA LYS A 8 -27.73 4.02 -9.96
C LYS A 8 -26.56 3.87 -10.92
N LEU A 9 -25.33 3.86 -10.40
CA LEU A 9 -24.16 3.44 -11.16
C LEU A 9 -24.12 1.90 -11.19
N LYS A 10 -24.28 1.36 -12.39
CA LYS A 10 -24.06 -0.05 -12.71
C LYS A 10 -22.57 -0.33 -12.54
N VAL A 11 -22.23 -1.19 -11.58
CA VAL A 11 -20.87 -1.67 -11.37
C VAL A 11 -20.61 -2.81 -12.37
N THR A 12 -19.96 -2.49 -13.48
CA THR A 12 -19.42 -3.47 -14.44
C THR A 12 -17.93 -3.67 -14.19
N GLU A 13 -17.55 -4.93 -13.92
CA GLU A 13 -16.21 -5.54 -13.88
C GLU A 13 -15.09 -4.80 -13.12
N ASN A 14 -14.88 -5.29 -11.89
CA ASN A 14 -13.93 -4.89 -10.85
C ASN A 14 -12.49 -4.64 -11.34
N LYS A 15 -12.19 -3.39 -11.66
CA LYS A 15 -10.86 -2.81 -11.46
C LYS A 15 -10.98 -1.90 -10.24
N ILE A 16 -10.66 -2.42 -9.06
CA ILE A 16 -10.76 -1.66 -7.80
C ILE A 16 -9.75 -0.50 -7.91
N ALA A 17 -10.24 0.69 -8.26
CA ALA A 17 -9.48 1.92 -8.05
C ALA A 17 -9.37 2.07 -6.53
N MET A 18 -8.17 1.85 -5.99
CA MET A 18 -7.94 2.01 -4.56
C MET A 18 -8.14 3.48 -4.21
N ASP A 19 -9.07 3.76 -3.29
CA ASP A 19 -9.36 5.13 -2.86
C ASP A 19 -8.08 5.81 -2.35
N TYR A 20 -7.94 7.11 -2.61
CA TYR A 20 -6.76 7.88 -2.22
C TYR A 20 -6.51 7.87 -0.70
N ILE A 21 -7.58 7.89 0.10
CA ILE A 21 -7.51 7.83 1.56
C ILE A 21 -6.95 6.47 1.97
N SER A 22 -7.55 5.38 1.48
CA SER A 22 -7.12 4.01 1.77
C SER A 22 -5.69 3.75 1.27
N TYR A 23 -5.30 4.34 0.15
CA TYR A 23 -3.92 4.28 -0.36
C TYR A 23 -2.92 4.90 0.61
N THR A 24 -3.23 6.10 1.10
CA THR A 24 -2.36 6.86 2.01
C THR A 24 -2.23 6.15 3.36
N GLU A 25 -3.32 5.61 3.90
CA GLU A 25 -3.32 4.81 5.12
C GLU A 25 -2.45 3.56 4.97
N LYS A 26 -2.60 2.80 3.88
CA LYS A 26 -1.77 1.63 3.57
C LYS A 26 -0.30 2.00 3.43
N LEU A 27 0.02 3.15 2.82
CA LEU A 27 1.39 3.65 2.68
C LEU A 27 2.02 3.95 4.04
N ASN A 28 1.30 4.65 4.93
CA ASN A 28 1.75 4.96 6.29
C ASN A 28 1.94 3.69 7.12
N TYR A 29 0.97 2.77 7.06
CA TYR A 29 1.07 1.49 7.75
C TYR A 29 2.26 0.65 7.26
N LEU A 30 2.50 0.65 5.94
CA LEU A 30 3.66 -0.01 5.34
C LEU A 30 4.98 0.56 5.87
N HIS A 31 5.07 1.89 5.97
CA HIS A 31 6.24 2.55 6.54
C HIS A 31 6.44 2.14 8.01
N GLU A 32 5.41 2.18 8.85
CA GLU A 32 5.49 1.73 10.25
C GLU A 32 5.94 0.27 10.37
N MET A 33 5.44 -0.63 9.51
CA MET A 33 5.86 -2.03 9.49
C MET A 33 7.36 -2.19 9.17
N ILE A 34 7.88 -1.35 8.28
CA ILE A 34 9.31 -1.34 7.93
C ILE A 34 10.13 -0.78 9.08
N GLU A 35 9.66 0.27 9.76
CA GLU A 35 10.31 0.83 10.95
C GLU A 35 10.36 -0.16 12.11
N LYS A 36 9.27 -0.88 12.35
CA LYS A 36 9.18 -1.92 13.40
C LYS A 36 9.88 -3.22 13.00
N GLY A 37 10.42 -3.34 11.79
CA GLY A 37 11.02 -4.57 11.27
C GLY A 37 10.04 -5.74 11.12
N GLN A 38 8.74 -5.45 11.08
CA GLN A 38 7.65 -6.43 10.96
C GLN A 38 7.37 -6.85 9.52
N LEU A 39 7.94 -6.17 8.54
CA LEU A 39 7.81 -6.54 7.15
C LEU A 39 8.69 -7.75 6.83
N LEU A 40 8.11 -8.96 6.93
CA LEU A 40 8.82 -10.21 6.69
C LEU A 40 8.93 -10.54 5.20
N SER A 41 7.87 -10.27 4.43
CA SER A 41 7.81 -10.55 2.99
C SER A 41 6.80 -9.63 2.30
N LEU A 42 7.00 -9.39 1.00
CA LEU A 42 6.03 -8.67 0.17
C LEU A 42 4.70 -9.41 0.10
N LYS A 43 4.72 -10.74 0.05
CA LYS A 43 3.53 -11.59 0.00
C LYS A 43 2.62 -11.41 1.22
N GLN A 44 3.21 -11.35 2.42
CA GLN A 44 2.47 -11.14 3.65
C GLN A 44 1.70 -9.80 3.63
N VAL A 45 2.36 -8.74 3.16
CA VAL A 45 1.76 -7.41 3.10
C VAL A 45 0.73 -7.34 1.97
N SER A 46 1.00 -7.99 0.84
CA SER A 46 0.09 -8.03 -0.30
C SER A 46 -1.22 -8.73 0.08
N GLU A 47 -1.14 -9.85 0.81
CA GLU A 47 -2.30 -10.55 1.38
C GLU A 47 -3.02 -9.68 2.42
N LYS A 48 -2.27 -9.02 3.32
CA LYS A 48 -2.86 -8.14 4.36
C LYS A 48 -3.60 -6.94 3.79
N PHE A 49 -3.09 -6.37 2.69
CA PHE A 49 -3.67 -5.20 2.04
C PHE A 49 -4.63 -5.54 0.90
N ASP A 50 -4.84 -6.83 0.66
CA ASP A 50 -5.62 -7.38 -0.47
C ASP A 50 -5.23 -6.71 -1.80
N CYS A 51 -3.93 -6.71 -2.09
CA CYS A 51 -3.39 -6.12 -3.31
C CYS A 51 -2.23 -6.95 -3.85
N SER A 52 -1.81 -6.70 -5.08
CA SER A 52 -0.68 -7.42 -5.67
C SER A 52 0.65 -6.99 -5.04
N GLU A 53 1.63 -7.89 -4.97
CA GLU A 53 3.00 -7.56 -4.54
C GLU A 53 3.60 -6.40 -5.34
N ARG A 54 3.24 -6.27 -6.62
CA ARG A 54 3.64 -5.15 -7.48
C ARG A 54 3.14 -3.79 -6.95
N THR A 55 1.95 -3.74 -6.34
CA THR A 55 1.42 -2.54 -5.69
C THR A 55 2.23 -2.19 -4.46
N ILE A 56 2.60 -3.18 -3.64
CA ILE A 56 3.49 -2.97 -2.49
C ILE A 56 4.86 -2.45 -2.94
N GLN A 57 5.45 -3.02 -3.99
CA GLN A 57 6.71 -2.53 -4.55
C GLN A 57 6.61 -1.06 -5.02
N ARG A 58 5.49 -0.67 -5.63
CA ARG A 58 5.22 0.74 -6.00
C ARG A 58 5.10 1.63 -4.77
N MET A 59 4.43 1.18 -3.71
CA MET A 59 4.34 1.90 -2.44
C MET A 59 5.72 2.12 -1.80
N ILE A 60 6.57 1.07 -1.76
CA ILE A 60 7.95 1.17 -1.27
C ILE A 60 8.76 2.18 -2.12
N HIS A 61 8.57 2.18 -3.44
CA HIS A 61 9.22 3.15 -4.33
C HIS A 61 8.78 4.59 -4.05
N ILE A 62 7.50 4.80 -3.75
CA ILE A 62 6.98 6.11 -3.37
C ILE A 62 7.56 6.57 -2.03
N LEU A 63 7.63 5.69 -1.03
CA LEU A 63 8.31 5.99 0.23
C LEU A 63 9.77 6.39 0.02
N ARG A 64 10.51 5.70 -0.87
CA ARG A 64 11.88 6.10 -1.24
C ARG A 64 11.93 7.49 -1.87
N LYS A 65 10.98 7.81 -2.76
CA LYS A 65 10.87 9.14 -3.37
C LYS A 65 10.53 10.25 -2.37
N GLN A 66 9.79 9.91 -1.31
CA GLN A 66 9.50 10.83 -0.21
C GLN A 66 10.71 11.09 0.70
N GLY A 67 11.84 10.40 0.48
CA GLY A 67 13.07 10.59 1.25
C GLY A 67 13.32 9.52 2.31
N TYR A 68 12.43 8.53 2.45
CA TYR A 68 12.65 7.43 3.38
C TYR A 68 13.73 6.47 2.86
N GLN A 69 14.80 6.26 3.63
CA GLN A 69 15.89 5.37 3.26
C GLN A 69 15.52 3.88 3.49
N ILE A 70 14.71 3.31 2.62
CA ILE A 70 14.27 1.91 2.72
C ILE A 70 15.20 1.01 1.89
N ILE A 71 15.97 0.16 2.57
CA ILE A 71 16.88 -0.81 1.94
C ILE A 71 16.32 -2.23 2.03
N TYR A 72 16.59 -3.03 1.02
CA TYR A 72 16.29 -4.47 1.05
C TYR A 72 17.57 -5.23 1.40
N SER A 73 17.54 -5.99 2.50
CA SER A 73 18.64 -6.88 2.88
C SER A 73 18.40 -8.27 2.29
N LYS A 74 19.31 -8.71 1.41
CA LYS A 74 19.26 -10.06 0.83
C LYS A 74 19.46 -11.15 1.88
N THR A 75 20.34 -10.90 2.85
CA THR A 75 20.69 -11.86 3.92
C THR A 75 19.49 -12.17 4.80
N ASN A 76 18.75 -11.13 5.20
CA ASN A 76 17.55 -11.29 6.04
C ASN A 76 16.27 -11.46 5.21
N ARG A 77 16.33 -11.28 3.89
CA ARG A 77 15.17 -11.22 2.97
C ARG A 77 14.07 -10.25 3.41
N LYS A 78 14.48 -9.15 4.05
CA LYS A 78 13.59 -8.16 4.70
C LYS A 78 13.94 -6.75 4.29
N TYR A 79 12.97 -5.85 4.43
CA TYR A 79 13.16 -4.42 4.23
C TYR A 79 13.47 -3.75 5.57
N PHE A 80 14.44 -2.86 5.57
CA PHE A 80 14.89 -2.12 6.74
C PHE A 80 14.92 -0.64 6.41
N LYS A 81 14.59 0.19 7.39
CA LYS A 81 14.93 1.61 7.35
C LYS A 81 16.40 1.76 7.71
N LYS A 82 17.18 2.35 6.81
CA LYS A 82 18.55 2.78 7.09
C LYS A 82 18.44 4.11 7.86
N ILE A 83 18.88 4.08 9.12
CA ILE A 83 19.05 5.28 9.96
C ILE A 83 20.35 5.96 9.51
#